data_AF-A0A3D0N4H8-F1
#
_entry.id   AF-A0A3D0N4H8-F1
#
_cell.length_a   1.000
_cell.length_b   1.000
_cell.length_c   1.000
_cell.angle_alpha   90.00
_cell.angle_beta   90.00
_cell.angle_gamma   90.00
#
_symmetry.space_group_name_H-M   'P 1'
#
loop_
_entity.id
_entity.type
_entity.pdbx_description
1 polymer ?
#
loop_
_entity_poly.entity_id
_entity_poly.type
_entity_poly.pdbx_seq_one_letter_code
_entity_poly.pdbx_strand_id
1 'polypeptide(L)'
;MLSPTRALSASARLPEKGWCSLPEEVVETLEAPERSAVAGGPNERLALHVCCGPCASAVIERLCTDWDVKCVWHNPNIQPEREHDLRLDSMRTVAERTGTSLAVLEYDVTRWMELREGLMDQPEGGARCLGCFRMRLEATARWAVSQEIGTIATTLSISPHKDVAIVNAMGREVAGRHGLCFLAEDFKKRGGFQRSVELSREWGLYRQTYCGCLPGMR
;
A
#
# COMPACT_ATOMS: atom_id res chain seq x y z
N MET A 1 3.68 40.62 22.20
CA MET A 1 2.67 39.86 22.98
C MET A 1 2.09 38.81 22.05
N LEU A 2 2.61 37.59 22.14
CA LEU A 2 2.25 36.47 21.26
C LEU A 2 1.02 35.75 21.83
N SER A 3 0.03 35.54 20.97
CA SER A 3 -1.19 34.77 21.23
C SER A 3 -0.88 33.27 21.37
N PRO A 4 -1.54 32.51 22.27
CA PRO A 4 -1.24 31.10 22.47
C PRO A 4 -1.88 30.23 21.38
N THR A 5 -1.05 29.40 20.75
CA THR A 5 -1.44 28.36 19.81
C THR A 5 -2.34 27.32 20.49
N ARG A 6 -3.54 27.15 19.94
CA ARG A 6 -4.55 26.20 20.41
C ARG A 6 -4.14 24.79 19.94
N ALA A 7 -3.75 23.93 20.86
CA ALA A 7 -3.52 22.50 20.60
C ALA A 7 -4.86 21.83 20.24
N LEU A 8 -4.96 21.26 19.04
CA LEU A 8 -6.07 20.40 18.64
C LEU A 8 -5.67 18.95 18.93
N SER A 9 -6.07 18.43 20.09
CA SER A 9 -6.11 16.98 20.32
C SER A 9 -7.34 16.41 19.61
N ALA A 10 -7.13 15.65 18.55
CA ALA A 10 -8.19 14.83 17.96
C ALA A 10 -7.75 13.37 18.01
N SER A 11 -8.12 12.68 19.10
CA SER A 11 -8.08 11.22 19.13
C SER A 11 -9.12 10.71 18.11
N ALA A 12 -8.67 10.25 16.96
CA ALA A 12 -9.56 9.63 15.98
C ALA A 12 -10.11 8.32 16.55
N ARG A 13 -11.40 8.31 16.93
CA ARG A 13 -12.10 7.06 17.26
C ARG A 13 -12.29 6.24 15.99
N LEU A 14 -11.92 4.97 16.06
CA LEU A 14 -12.10 4.00 14.98
C LEU A 14 -13.60 3.68 14.80
N PRO A 15 -14.10 3.54 13.55
CA PRO A 15 -15.50 3.24 13.27
C PRO A 15 -15.89 1.78 13.56
N GLU A 16 -17.14 1.57 13.97
CA GLU A 16 -17.63 0.42 14.74
C GLU A 16 -17.99 -0.87 13.96
N LYS A 17 -17.64 -1.07 12.69
CA LYS A 17 -18.09 -2.30 11.99
C LYS A 17 -17.00 -2.97 11.13
N GLY A 18 -16.67 -4.21 11.51
CA GLY A 18 -15.87 -5.18 10.75
C GLY A 18 -14.53 -5.56 11.37
N TRP A 19 -13.99 -4.76 12.29
CA TRP A 19 -12.58 -4.82 12.72
C TRP A 19 -12.39 -4.89 14.25
N CYS A 20 -13.47 -5.14 15.00
CA CYS A 20 -13.56 -5.03 16.46
C CYS A 20 -12.98 -6.23 17.24
N SER A 21 -11.99 -6.93 16.70
CA SER A 21 -11.42 -8.13 17.33
C SER A 21 -9.92 -8.31 17.06
N LEU A 22 -9.19 -7.21 16.81
CA LEU A 22 -7.74 -7.26 16.80
C LEU A 22 -7.21 -7.25 18.25
N PRO A 23 -6.23 -8.10 18.61
CA PRO A 23 -5.59 -8.05 19.93
C PRO A 23 -4.99 -6.66 20.20
N GLU A 24 -5.07 -6.16 21.43
CA GLU A 24 -4.52 -4.85 21.83
C GLU A 24 -3.04 -4.68 21.46
N GLU A 25 -2.27 -5.77 21.45
CA GLU A 25 -0.85 -5.82 21.05
C GLU A 25 -0.61 -5.40 19.58
N VAL A 26 -1.60 -5.58 18.70
CA VAL A 26 -1.57 -5.11 17.30
C VAL A 26 -1.85 -3.61 17.20
N VAL A 27 -2.53 -3.04 18.20
CA VAL A 27 -2.89 -1.62 18.29
C VAL A 27 -1.76 -0.82 18.96
N GLU A 28 -1.11 -1.38 19.98
CA GLU A 28 -0.02 -0.72 20.73
C GLU A 28 1.27 -0.51 19.92
N THR A 29 1.48 -1.26 18.83
CA THR A 29 2.69 -1.12 17.99
C THR A 29 2.63 0.06 17.00
N LEU A 30 1.61 0.91 17.07
CA LEU A 30 1.38 2.04 16.16
C LEU A 30 2.05 3.37 16.59
N GLU A 31 2.81 3.38 17.69
CA GLU A 31 3.53 4.56 18.16
C GLU A 31 4.92 4.69 17.50
N ALA A 32 4.95 4.90 16.18
CA ALA A 32 6.16 5.39 15.51
C ALA A 32 6.15 6.92 15.46
N PRO A 33 7.27 7.61 15.70
CA PRO A 33 7.33 9.06 15.66
C PRO A 33 6.90 9.58 14.27
N GLU A 34 5.93 10.50 14.24
CA GLU A 34 5.55 11.22 13.04
C GLU A 34 6.74 12.04 12.55
N ARG A 35 7.51 11.51 11.60
CA ARG A 35 8.22 12.39 10.67
C ARG A 35 7.14 13.06 9.83
N SER A 36 6.96 14.37 10.07
CA SER A 36 6.01 15.26 9.41
C SER A 36 5.91 14.96 7.91
N ALA A 37 4.70 15.09 7.36
CA ALA A 37 4.41 15.02 5.94
C ALA A 37 5.51 15.74 5.12
N VAL A 38 6.22 14.99 4.27
CA VAL A 38 7.19 15.56 3.34
C VAL A 38 6.39 16.15 2.20
N ALA A 39 6.47 17.47 2.02
CA ALA A 39 6.00 18.10 0.80
C ALA A 39 6.92 17.64 -0.33
N GLY A 40 6.42 16.77 -1.22
CA GLY A 40 7.17 16.35 -2.39
C GLY A 40 7.50 17.54 -3.27
N GLY A 41 8.71 17.54 -3.83
CA GLY A 41 9.10 18.40 -4.94
C GLY A 41 9.26 17.57 -6.21
N PRO A 42 9.11 18.15 -7.41
CA PRO A 42 9.07 17.44 -8.71
C PRO A 42 10.32 16.61 -9.08
N ASN A 43 11.33 16.51 -8.20
CA ASN A 43 12.51 15.67 -8.34
C ASN A 43 12.77 14.77 -7.13
N GLU A 44 11.92 14.80 -6.10
CA GLU A 44 12.05 13.92 -4.96
C GLU A 44 11.58 12.52 -5.34
N ARG A 45 12.40 11.51 -5.01
CA ARG A 45 12.10 10.11 -5.30
C ARG A 45 11.12 9.56 -4.27
N LEU A 46 10.11 8.83 -4.74
CA LEU A 46 9.14 8.13 -3.90
C LEU A 46 9.05 6.66 -4.30
N ALA A 47 9.26 5.77 -3.34
CA ALA A 47 9.10 4.34 -3.56
C ALA A 47 7.63 3.94 -3.33
N LEU A 48 6.93 3.61 -4.41
CA LEU A 48 5.51 3.26 -4.38
C LEU A 48 5.34 1.74 -4.41
N HIS A 49 4.88 1.16 -3.30
CA HIS A 49 4.38 -0.21 -3.32
C HIS A 49 3.14 -0.32 -4.20
N VAL A 50 3.15 -1.24 -5.18
CA VAL A 50 2.06 -1.46 -6.14
C VAL A 50 1.42 -2.85 -5.99
N CYS A 51 0.09 -2.89 -5.84
CA CYS A 51 -0.65 -4.14 -5.62
C CYS A 51 -1.22 -4.81 -6.88
N CYS A 52 -1.46 -4.03 -7.94
CA CYS A 52 -1.86 -4.47 -9.28
C CYS A 52 -1.79 -3.27 -10.23
N GLY A 53 -1.75 -3.52 -11.54
CA GLY A 53 -1.80 -2.48 -12.58
C GLY A 53 -2.99 -1.51 -12.41
N PRO A 54 -4.24 -1.99 -12.28
CA PRO A 54 -5.40 -1.12 -12.07
C PRO A 54 -5.25 -0.17 -10.88
N CYS A 55 -4.81 -0.64 -9.71
CA CYS A 55 -4.64 0.23 -8.55
C CYS A 55 -3.49 1.23 -8.73
N ALA A 56 -2.45 0.84 -9.47
CA ALA A 56 -1.30 1.70 -9.70
C ALA A 56 -1.58 2.84 -10.67
N SER A 57 -2.37 2.61 -11.73
CA SER A 57 -2.56 3.58 -12.82
C SER A 57 -2.98 4.99 -12.33
N ALA A 58 -4.08 5.07 -11.59
CA ALA A 58 -4.60 6.35 -11.08
C ALA A 58 -3.75 6.95 -9.94
N VAL A 59 -3.02 6.12 -9.19
CA VAL A 59 -2.11 6.60 -8.14
C VAL A 59 -0.88 7.22 -8.76
N ILE A 60 -0.28 6.56 -9.75
CA ILE A 60 0.88 7.06 -10.49
C ILE A 60 0.53 8.35 -11.22
N GLU A 61 -0.61 8.40 -11.93
CA GLU A 61 -1.10 9.61 -12.60
C GLU A 61 -1.17 10.81 -11.64
N ARG A 62 -1.57 10.57 -10.37
CA ARG A 62 -1.64 11.60 -9.34
C ARG A 62 -0.29 11.96 -8.73
N LEU A 63 0.59 10.99 -8.51
CA LEU A 63 1.84 11.22 -7.78
C LEU A 63 2.96 11.75 -8.67
N CYS A 64 2.97 11.41 -9.95
CA CYS A 64 4.02 11.86 -10.88
C CYS A 64 4.02 13.38 -11.13
N THR A 65 3.01 14.12 -10.66
CA THR A 65 3.03 15.59 -10.68
C THR A 65 4.03 16.16 -9.68
N ASP A 66 4.22 15.48 -8.55
CA ASP A 66 4.97 16.00 -7.40
C ASP A 66 6.18 15.12 -7.05
N TRP A 67 6.32 13.94 -7.65
CA TRP A 67 7.33 12.94 -7.28
C TRP A 67 7.92 12.21 -8.50
N ASP A 68 9.21 11.87 -8.42
CA ASP A 68 9.83 10.83 -9.25
C ASP A 68 9.48 9.45 -8.68
N VAL A 69 8.38 8.87 -9.17
CA VAL A 69 7.83 7.62 -8.66
C VAL A 69 8.64 6.40 -9.12
N LYS A 70 9.11 5.62 -8.15
CA LYS A 70 9.72 4.30 -8.35
C LYS A 70 8.77 3.21 -7.88
N CYS A 71 8.19 2.44 -8.80
CA CYS A 71 7.24 1.39 -8.44
C CYS A 71 7.97 0.16 -7.89
N VAL A 72 7.39 -0.44 -6.84
CA VAL A 72 7.91 -1.64 -6.18
C VAL A 72 6.83 -2.71 -6.16
N TRP A 73 7.06 -3.79 -6.90
CA TRP A 73 6.21 -4.96 -6.95
C TRP A 73 6.71 -6.03 -5.98
N HIS A 74 5.93 -6.28 -4.92
CA HIS A 74 6.15 -7.38 -4.00
C HIS A 74 4.80 -7.89 -3.52
N ASN A 75 4.37 -9.02 -4.09
CA ASN A 75 3.01 -9.54 -3.91
C ASN A 75 3.00 -11.08 -3.77
N PRO A 76 3.74 -11.68 -2.82
CA PRO A 76 3.80 -13.14 -2.66
C PRO A 76 2.45 -13.77 -2.32
N ASN A 77 1.51 -12.94 -1.86
CA ASN A 77 0.16 -13.35 -1.56
C ASN A 77 -0.70 -13.66 -2.79
N ILE A 78 -0.30 -13.27 -4.01
CA ILE A 78 -1.12 -13.51 -5.20
C ILE A 78 -0.92 -14.95 -5.63
N GLN A 79 -1.98 -15.75 -5.60
CA GLN A 79 -2.02 -17.16 -5.88
C GLN A 79 -3.25 -17.47 -6.74
N PRO A 80 -3.17 -18.44 -7.66
CA PRO A 80 -1.97 -19.19 -8.02
C PRO A 80 -0.95 -18.31 -8.79
N GLU A 81 0.25 -18.84 -9.04
CA GLU A 81 1.31 -18.14 -9.79
C GLU A 81 0.84 -17.51 -11.11
N ARG A 82 -0.05 -18.19 -11.84
CA ARG A 82 -0.66 -17.62 -13.06
C ARG A 82 -1.37 -16.28 -12.82
N GLU A 83 -2.06 -16.12 -11.68
CA GLU A 83 -2.68 -14.84 -11.31
C GLU A 83 -1.62 -13.77 -11.03
N HIS A 84 -0.54 -14.17 -10.36
CA HIS A 84 0.58 -13.28 -10.07
C HIS A 84 1.16 -12.72 -11.37
N ASP A 85 1.42 -13.58 -12.35
CA ASP A 85 2.01 -13.20 -13.63
C ASP A 85 1.09 -12.30 -14.44
N LEU A 86 -0.22 -12.61 -14.50
CA LEU A 86 -1.20 -11.75 -15.17
C LEU A 86 -1.25 -10.34 -14.57
N ARG A 87 -1.21 -10.22 -13.23
CA ARG A 87 -1.23 -8.91 -12.58
C ARG A 87 0.10 -8.18 -12.71
N LEU A 88 1.23 -8.89 -12.74
CA LEU A 88 2.55 -8.33 -12.98
C LEU A 88 2.66 -7.80 -14.41
N ASP A 89 2.17 -8.54 -15.41
CA ASP A 89 2.14 -8.08 -16.80
C ASP A 89 1.26 -6.83 -16.96
N SER A 90 0.10 -6.80 -16.30
CA SER A 90 -0.71 -5.59 -16.24
C SER A 90 0.02 -4.41 -15.59
N MET A 91 0.85 -4.65 -14.57
CA MET A 91 1.68 -3.61 -13.95
C MET A 91 2.81 -3.15 -14.89
N ARG A 92 3.42 -4.06 -15.66
CA ARG A 92 4.44 -3.72 -16.67
C ARG A 92 3.86 -2.79 -17.74
N THR A 93 2.63 -3.05 -18.20
CA THR A 93 1.92 -2.14 -19.11
C THR A 93 1.75 -0.75 -18.50
N VAL A 94 1.39 -0.65 -17.21
CA VAL A 94 1.25 0.65 -16.52
C VAL A 94 2.60 1.37 -16.42
N ALA A 95 3.67 0.65 -16.07
CA ALA A 95 5.02 1.22 -15.98
C ALA A 95 5.46 1.80 -17.33
N GLU A 96 5.26 1.06 -18.42
CA GLU A 96 5.55 1.51 -19.78
C GLU A 96 4.73 2.76 -20.16
N ARG A 97 3.41 2.74 -19.93
CA ARG A 97 2.49 3.85 -20.27
C ARG A 97 2.81 5.14 -19.51
N THR A 98 3.35 5.02 -18.30
CA THR A 98 3.63 6.16 -17.41
C THR A 98 5.09 6.57 -17.39
N GLY A 99 5.98 5.82 -18.05
CA GLY A 99 7.42 6.04 -17.99
C GLY A 99 8.04 5.82 -16.60
N THR A 100 7.35 5.11 -15.69
CA THR A 100 7.85 4.86 -14.33
C THR A 100 8.71 3.60 -14.27
N SER A 101 9.69 3.57 -13.38
CA SER A 101 10.49 2.37 -13.15
C SER A 101 9.70 1.33 -12.36
N LEU A 102 9.95 0.04 -12.61
CA LEU A 102 9.35 -1.06 -11.87
C LEU A 102 10.42 -2.00 -11.32
N ALA A 103 10.59 -2.02 -10.00
CA ALA A 103 11.37 -3.04 -9.30
C ALA A 103 10.46 -4.23 -8.96
N VAL A 104 10.82 -5.42 -9.45
CA VAL A 104 10.13 -6.67 -9.13
C VAL A 104 10.97 -7.40 -8.09
N LEU A 105 10.44 -7.51 -6.87
CA LEU A 105 11.11 -8.21 -5.77
C LEU A 105 10.78 -9.70 -5.79
N GLU A 106 11.39 -10.45 -4.87
CA GLU A 106 11.18 -11.88 -4.72
C GLU A 106 9.71 -12.28 -4.54
N TYR A 107 9.34 -13.41 -5.14
CA TYR A 107 8.03 -14.02 -5.03
C TYR A 107 8.09 -15.21 -4.06
N ASP A 108 8.43 -14.93 -2.79
CA ASP A 108 8.58 -15.95 -1.75
C ASP A 108 7.23 -16.35 -1.15
N VAL A 109 6.58 -17.30 -1.84
CA VAL A 109 5.29 -17.87 -1.43
C VAL A 109 5.40 -18.65 -0.13
N THR A 110 6.51 -19.39 0.08
CA THR A 110 6.74 -20.18 1.30
C THR A 110 6.72 -19.30 2.52
N ARG A 111 7.49 -18.20 2.50
CA ARG A 111 7.53 -17.25 3.60
C ARG A 111 6.17 -16.60 3.85
N TRP A 112 5.43 -16.30 2.77
CA TRP A 112 4.08 -15.77 2.91
C TRP A 112 3.13 -16.76 3.59
N MET A 113 3.19 -18.05 3.23
CA MET A 113 2.38 -19.10 3.86
C MET A 113 2.69 -19.25 5.35
N GLU A 114 3.97 -19.29 5.73
CA GLU A 114 4.40 -19.35 7.14
C GLU A 114 3.83 -18.20 7.96
N LEU A 115 3.91 -16.97 7.43
CA LEU A 115 3.35 -15.80 8.11
C LEU A 115 1.83 -15.87 8.28
N ARG A 116 1.14 -16.70 7.49
CA ARG A 116 -0.32 -16.84 7.47
C ARG A 116 -0.83 -18.14 8.08
N GLU A 117 0.05 -18.98 8.58
CA GLU A 117 -0.31 -20.15 9.37
C GLU A 117 -1.25 -19.75 10.52
N GLY A 118 -2.29 -20.55 10.74
CA GLY A 118 -3.33 -20.28 11.74
C GLY A 118 -4.28 -19.11 11.44
N LEU A 119 -4.09 -18.36 10.34
CA LEU A 119 -4.86 -17.15 10.03
C LEU A 119 -5.65 -17.23 8.72
N MET A 120 -5.53 -18.34 7.98
CA MET A 120 -6.17 -18.49 6.65
C MET A 120 -7.71 -18.51 6.70
N ASP A 121 -8.31 -18.89 7.83
CA ASP A 121 -9.77 -18.88 8.01
C ASP A 121 -10.33 -17.53 8.47
N GLN A 122 -9.47 -16.57 8.81
CA GLN A 122 -9.91 -15.21 9.15
C GLN A 122 -10.49 -14.51 7.93
N PRO A 123 -11.49 -13.61 8.06
CA PRO A 123 -12.14 -12.96 6.92
C PRO A 123 -11.20 -12.04 6.14
N GLU A 124 -11.58 -11.69 4.91
CA GLU A 124 -10.91 -10.60 4.19
C GLU A 124 -11.11 -9.28 4.95
N GLY A 125 -10.06 -8.47 5.03
CA GLY A 125 -10.04 -7.34 5.95
C GLY A 125 -9.95 -7.77 7.41
N GLY A 126 -9.55 -9.01 7.71
CA GLY A 126 -9.26 -9.44 9.08
C GLY A 126 -7.76 -9.50 9.36
N ALA A 127 -7.41 -10.23 10.43
CA ALA A 127 -6.03 -10.48 10.84
C ALA A 127 -5.16 -11.09 9.71
N ARG A 128 -5.76 -11.85 8.77
CA ARG A 128 -5.04 -12.39 7.60
C ARG A 128 -4.49 -11.29 6.67
N CYS A 129 -5.16 -10.16 6.57
CA CYS A 129 -4.74 -9.06 5.71
C CYS A 129 -3.63 -8.22 6.35
N LEU A 130 -3.63 -8.07 7.68
CA LEU A 130 -2.65 -7.23 8.37
C LEU A 130 -1.21 -7.72 8.20
N GLY A 131 -0.96 -9.01 8.43
CA GLY A 131 0.37 -9.59 8.22
C GLY A 131 0.82 -9.52 6.76
N CYS A 132 -0.12 -9.66 5.82
CA CYS A 132 0.15 -9.52 4.39
C CYS A 132 0.56 -8.07 4.04
N PHE A 133 -0.18 -7.07 4.50
CA PHE A 133 0.16 -5.67 4.27
C PHE A 133 1.51 -5.31 4.88
N ARG A 134 1.77 -5.76 6.11
CA ARG A 134 3.04 -5.53 6.80
C ARG A 134 4.20 -6.11 6.01
N MET A 135 4.13 -7.38 5.61
CA MET A 135 5.19 -8.04 4.82
C MET A 135 5.53 -7.24 3.56
N ARG A 136 4.51 -6.74 2.86
CA ARG A 136 4.66 -6.01 1.60
C ARG A 136 5.25 -4.61 1.82
N LEU A 137 4.77 -3.89 2.82
CA LEU A 137 5.32 -2.58 3.19
C LEU A 137 6.77 -2.68 3.68
N GLU A 138 7.08 -3.71 4.46
CA GLU A 138 8.44 -3.99 4.96
C GLU A 138 9.42 -4.28 3.81
N ALA A 139 9.01 -5.07 2.82
CA ALA A 139 9.82 -5.33 1.63
C ALA A 139 10.08 -4.03 0.85
N THR A 140 9.05 -3.19 0.67
CA THR A 140 9.20 -1.88 0.01
C THR A 140 10.10 -0.93 0.80
N ALA A 141 9.99 -0.90 2.13
CA ALA A 141 10.86 -0.07 2.98
C ALA A 141 12.33 -0.49 2.86
N ARG A 142 12.63 -1.79 2.96
CA ARG A 142 14.00 -2.31 2.78
C ARG A 142 14.57 -1.98 1.40
N TRP A 143 13.74 -2.11 0.36
CA TRP A 143 14.15 -1.72 -0.98
C TRP A 143 14.39 -0.21 -1.09
N ALA A 144 13.53 0.63 -0.54
CA ALA A 144 13.71 2.08 -0.56
C ALA A 144 15.01 2.51 0.13
N VAL A 145 15.35 1.92 1.27
CA VAL A 145 16.63 2.15 1.96
C VAL A 145 17.82 1.80 1.07
N SER A 146 17.79 0.65 0.39
CA SER A 146 18.89 0.24 -0.50
C SER A 146 19.05 1.11 -1.75
N GLN A 147 18.00 1.86 -2.11
CA GLN A 147 18.00 2.81 -3.22
C GLN A 147 18.22 4.27 -2.78
N GLU A 148 18.45 4.50 -1.48
CA GLU A 148 18.60 5.82 -0.87
C GLU A 148 17.37 6.72 -1.11
N ILE A 149 16.18 6.11 -1.06
CA ILE A 149 14.88 6.79 -1.20
C ILE A 149 14.28 6.98 0.20
N GLY A 150 14.07 8.24 0.59
CA GLY A 150 13.60 8.60 1.93
C GLY A 150 12.10 8.49 2.17
N THR A 151 11.29 8.33 1.11
CA THR A 151 9.82 8.34 1.21
C THR A 151 9.20 7.13 0.53
N ILE A 152 8.28 6.46 1.22
CA ILE A 152 7.48 5.35 0.67
C ILE A 152 5.98 5.67 0.68
N ALA A 153 5.24 5.04 -0.22
CA ALA A 153 3.78 5.06 -0.25
C ALA A 153 3.23 3.71 -0.72
N THR A 154 1.91 3.56 -0.75
CA THR A 154 1.26 2.31 -1.17
C THR A 154 -0.03 2.53 -1.94
N THR A 155 -0.24 1.76 -3.01
CA THR A 155 -1.52 1.76 -3.73
C THR A 155 -2.63 1.04 -2.96
N LEU A 156 -2.36 0.41 -1.81
CA LEU A 156 -3.38 -0.31 -1.05
C LEU A 156 -4.56 0.62 -0.65
N SER A 157 -4.31 1.91 -0.43
CA SER A 157 -5.35 2.86 -0.01
C SER A 157 -6.32 3.28 -1.12
N ILE A 158 -6.11 2.91 -2.40
CA ILE A 158 -7.08 3.16 -3.48
C ILE A 158 -8.22 2.15 -3.50
N SER A 159 -8.03 0.98 -2.88
CA SER A 159 -9.00 -0.11 -2.94
C SER A 159 -10.22 0.17 -2.05
N PRO A 160 -11.46 0.05 -2.56
CA PRO A 160 -12.67 0.26 -1.76
C PRO A 160 -12.83 -0.79 -0.65
N HIS A 161 -12.16 -1.94 -0.79
CA HIS A 161 -12.21 -3.05 0.16
C HIS A 161 -11.17 -2.96 1.29
N LYS A 162 -10.31 -1.91 1.27
CA LYS A 162 -9.24 -1.75 2.27
C LYS A 162 -9.50 -0.54 3.14
N ASP A 163 -9.30 -0.74 4.45
CA ASP A 163 -9.35 0.33 5.43
C ASP A 163 -8.09 1.21 5.28
N VAL A 164 -8.32 2.48 4.92
CA VAL A 164 -7.23 3.43 4.67
C VAL A 164 -6.54 3.86 5.96
N ALA A 165 -7.26 3.93 7.08
CA ALA A 165 -6.68 4.32 8.36
C ALA A 165 -5.68 3.26 8.83
N ILE A 166 -6.05 1.97 8.71
CA ILE A 166 -5.16 0.85 9.04
C ILE A 166 -3.96 0.81 8.11
N VAL A 167 -4.18 0.91 6.79
CA VAL A 167 -3.08 0.91 5.80
C VAL A 167 -2.09 2.05 6.08
N ASN A 168 -2.60 3.25 6.36
CA ASN A 168 -1.75 4.42 6.60
C ASN A 168 -1.03 4.35 7.95
N ALA A 169 -1.68 3.83 9.00
CA ALA A 169 -1.07 3.65 10.30
C ALA A 169 0.10 2.64 10.22
N MET A 170 -0.14 1.48 9.60
CA MET A 170 0.91 0.48 9.37
C MET A 170 2.03 0.99 8.47
N GLY A 171 1.69 1.78 7.44
CA GLY A 171 2.67 2.43 6.58
C GLY A 171 3.61 3.36 7.34
N ARG A 172 3.07 4.21 8.21
CA ARG A 172 3.87 5.09 9.09
C ARG A 172 4.75 4.30 10.04
N GLU A 173 4.19 3.27 10.67
CA GLU A 173 4.93 2.40 11.58
C GLU A 173 6.14 1.75 10.88
N VAL A 174 5.92 1.10 9.74
CA VAL A 174 6.98 0.46 8.97
C VAL A 174 8.01 1.49 8.50
N ALA A 175 7.59 2.61 7.92
CA ALA A 175 8.52 3.64 7.47
C ALA A 175 9.40 4.15 8.62
N GLY A 176 8.80 4.45 9.78
CA GLY A 176 9.50 4.94 10.95
C GLY A 176 10.59 3.98 11.45
N ARG A 177 10.33 2.67 11.44
CA ARG A 177 11.32 1.63 11.81
C ARG A 177 12.55 1.60 10.90
N HIS A 178 12.39 2.03 9.64
CA HIS A 178 13.47 2.10 8.65
C HIS A 178 14.04 3.51 8.49
N GLY A 179 13.64 4.48 9.33
CA GLY A 179 14.08 5.87 9.21
C GLY A 179 13.52 6.60 7.98
N LEU A 180 12.45 6.09 7.40
CA LEU A 180 11.77 6.62 6.21
C LEU A 180 10.56 7.48 6.59
N CYS A 181 10.08 8.27 5.63
CA CYS A 181 8.79 8.92 5.67
C CYS A 181 7.73 8.09 4.94
N PHE A 182 6.48 8.14 5.41
CA PHE A 182 5.35 7.50 4.73
C PHE A 182 4.36 8.55 4.20
N LEU A 183 4.12 8.57 2.90
CA LEU A 183 3.08 9.40 2.30
C LEU A 183 1.71 8.76 2.53
N ALA A 184 1.05 9.17 3.62
CA ALA A 184 -0.27 8.71 4.00
C ALA A 184 -1.36 9.42 3.18
N GLU A 185 -1.86 8.75 2.14
CA GLU A 185 -2.90 9.29 1.25
C GLU A 185 -4.10 8.36 1.15
N ASP A 186 -5.28 8.96 1.04
CA ASP A 186 -6.51 8.24 0.68
C ASP A 186 -6.74 8.36 -0.83
N PHE A 187 -6.18 7.42 -1.57
CA PHE A 187 -6.28 7.43 -3.03
C PHE A 187 -7.69 7.16 -3.55
N LYS A 188 -8.66 6.76 -2.70
CA LYS A 188 -10.08 6.71 -3.10
C LYS A 188 -10.66 8.10 -3.32
N LYS A 189 -10.21 9.09 -2.55
CA LYS A 189 -10.70 10.48 -2.66
C LYS A 189 -10.39 11.07 -4.03
N ARG A 190 -11.14 12.11 -4.39
CA ARG A 190 -11.06 12.78 -5.71
C ARG A 190 -11.27 11.79 -6.86
N GLY A 191 -12.16 10.81 -6.68
CA GLY A 191 -12.53 9.84 -7.71
C GLY A 191 -11.43 8.86 -8.12
N GLY A 192 -10.38 8.66 -7.31
CA GLY A 192 -9.22 7.87 -7.74
C GLY A 192 -9.56 6.41 -8.10
N PHE A 193 -10.44 5.75 -7.35
CA PHE A 193 -10.89 4.41 -7.72
C PHE A 193 -11.66 4.39 -9.05
N GLN A 194 -12.53 5.36 -9.28
CA GLN A 194 -13.27 5.49 -10.54
C GLN A 194 -12.30 5.73 -11.71
N ARG A 195 -11.31 6.62 -11.52
CA ARG A 195 -10.24 6.87 -12.50
C ARG A 195 -9.44 5.60 -12.81
N SER A 196 -9.20 4.76 -11.81
CA SER A 196 -8.53 3.46 -11.99
C SER A 196 -9.31 2.52 -12.91
N VAL A 197 -10.65 2.57 -12.88
CA VAL A 197 -11.53 1.78 -13.74
C VAL A 197 -11.48 2.28 -15.18
N GLU A 198 -11.49 3.59 -15.38
CA GLU A 198 -11.38 4.22 -16.70
C GLU A 198 -10.05 3.87 -17.36
N LEU A 199 -8.92 4.10 -16.66
CA LEU A 199 -7.59 3.77 -17.16
C LEU A 199 -7.43 2.28 -17.44
N SER A 200 -8.08 1.41 -16.67
CA SER A 200 -8.06 -0.03 -16.96
C SER A 200 -8.73 -0.37 -18.29
N ARG A 201 -9.84 0.30 -18.63
CA ARG A 201 -10.53 0.11 -19.91
C ARG A 201 -9.72 0.70 -21.05
N GLU A 202 -9.20 1.90 -20.86
CA GLU A 202 -8.40 2.62 -21.85
C GLU A 202 -7.13 1.87 -22.24
N TRP A 203 -6.43 1.29 -21.25
CA TRP A 203 -5.15 0.62 -21.47
C TRP A 203 -5.26 -0.91 -21.57
N GLY A 204 -6.47 -1.47 -21.50
CA GLY A 204 -6.69 -2.92 -21.57
C GLY A 204 -6.09 -3.69 -20.40
N LEU A 205 -6.09 -3.11 -19.20
CA LEU A 205 -5.48 -3.73 -18.02
C LEU A 205 -6.30 -4.91 -17.50
N TYR A 206 -5.61 -5.99 -17.14
CA TYR A 206 -6.23 -7.11 -16.44
C TYR A 206 -6.77 -6.65 -15.08
N ARG A 207 -8.08 -6.84 -14.86
CA ARG A 207 -8.77 -6.53 -13.61
C ARG A 207 -9.11 -7.80 -12.86
N GLN A 208 -8.47 -7.97 -11.73
CA GLN A 208 -8.69 -9.11 -10.85
C GLN A 208 -10.09 -9.10 -10.21
N THR A 209 -10.61 -10.29 -9.90
CA THR A 209 -11.92 -10.48 -9.26
C THR A 209 -11.83 -10.77 -7.77
N TYR A 210 -10.61 -10.92 -7.22
CA TYR A 210 -10.36 -11.26 -5.82
C TYR A 210 -9.03 -10.67 -5.32
N CYS A 211 -8.80 -10.75 -4.01
CA CYS A 211 -7.60 -10.19 -3.36
C CYS A 211 -6.28 -10.76 -3.91
N GLY A 212 -6.29 -12.02 -4.32
CA GLY A 212 -5.11 -12.77 -4.77
C GLY A 212 -4.71 -13.89 -3.80
N CYS A 213 -5.04 -13.80 -2.51
CA CYS A 213 -4.69 -14.89 -1.57
C CYS A 213 -5.60 -16.12 -1.72
N LEU A 214 -5.09 -17.32 -1.41
CA LEU A 214 -5.85 -18.58 -1.50
C LEU A 214 -7.25 -18.51 -0.84
N PRO A 215 -7.44 -17.95 0.36
CA PRO A 215 -8.77 -17.85 0.96
C PRO A 215 -9.72 -16.90 0.21
N GLY A 216 -9.17 -15.98 -0.59
CA GLY A 216 -9.93 -15.07 -1.44
C GLY A 216 -10.34 -15.67 -2.79
N MET A 217 -9.89 -16.88 -3.13
CA MET A 217 -10.35 -17.60 -4.33
C MET A 217 -11.73 -18.25 -4.17
N ARG A 218 -12.30 -18.20 -2.95
CA ARG A 218 -13.56 -18.84 -2.58
C ARG A 218 -14.76 -17.96 -2.93
#